data_AF-A0A1I7U1D4-F1
#
_entry.id   AF-A0A1I7U1D4-F1
#
_cell.length_a   1.000
_cell.length_b   1.000
_cell.length_c   1.000
_cell.angle_alpha   90.00
_cell.angle_beta   90.00
_cell.angle_gamma   90.00
#
_symmetry.space_group_name_H-M   'P 1'
#
loop_
_entity.id
_entity.type
_entity.pdbx_description
1 polymer ?
#
loop_
_entity_poly.entity_id
_entity_poly.type
_entity_poly.pdbx_seq_one_letter_code
_entity_poly.pdbx_strand_id
1 'polypeptide(L)'
;MSSLFEVFRNRFRKSINTLTLLDTDFSDSESSNSPLDFLFNINIERIISHNPNLSAEDLNLFLRSWQEGKTNLNLKQVKFIFWEGKDVKEVLKDCGGELMDPRETKIKFRERYDIWYRGGIHIRRNDGRLAVIDTSGHEYWKEDEIYEEHALKYLEDHEIWNSENSPWYETMFVIHFL
;
A
#
# COMPACT_ATOMS: atom_id res chain seq x y z
N MET A 1 -31.35 -12.39 8.29
CA MET A 1 -30.47 -12.56 7.11
C MET A 1 -29.05 -12.38 7.59
N SER A 2 -28.18 -13.38 7.39
CA SER A 2 -26.73 -13.15 7.58
C SER A 2 -26.23 -12.31 6.43
N SER A 3 -25.48 -11.25 6.74
CA SER A 3 -24.88 -10.40 5.72
C SER A 3 -23.92 -11.19 4.84
N LEU A 4 -23.70 -10.75 3.59
CA LEU A 4 -22.69 -11.32 2.71
C LEU A 4 -21.32 -11.40 3.40
N PHE A 5 -21.04 -10.43 4.29
CA PHE A 5 -19.87 -10.38 5.18
C PHE A 5 -19.84 -11.51 6.23
N GLU A 6 -20.95 -11.82 6.90
CA GLU A 6 -21.03 -12.98 7.80
C GLU A 6 -20.88 -14.28 7.03
N VAL A 7 -21.47 -14.39 5.85
CA VAL A 7 -21.34 -15.57 4.99
C VAL A 7 -19.89 -15.72 4.50
N PHE A 8 -19.21 -14.64 4.15
CA PHE A 8 -17.80 -14.64 3.75
C PHE A 8 -16.88 -15.02 4.91
N ARG A 9 -16.99 -14.37 6.07
CA ARG A 9 -16.20 -14.73 7.27
C ARG A 9 -16.46 -16.17 7.73
N ASN A 10 -17.71 -16.63 7.69
CA ASN A 10 -18.07 -17.97 8.13
C ASN A 10 -17.71 -19.06 7.10
N ARG A 11 -17.77 -18.79 5.79
CA ARG A 11 -17.32 -19.74 4.75
C ARG A 11 -15.80 -19.80 4.62
N PHE A 12 -15.11 -18.69 4.82
CA PHE A 12 -13.66 -18.56 4.59
C PHE A 12 -12.86 -18.41 5.88
N ARG A 13 -13.32 -19.03 6.97
CA ARG A 13 -12.59 -19.16 8.24
C ARG A 13 -11.22 -19.86 8.10
N LYS A 14 -10.91 -20.41 6.93
CA LYS A 14 -9.58 -20.85 6.51
C LYS A 14 -8.85 -19.71 5.79
N SER A 15 -7.76 -19.26 6.41
CA SER A 15 -6.70 -18.38 5.89
C SER A 15 -6.76 -18.16 4.38
N ILE A 16 -7.46 -17.11 3.96
CA ILE A 16 -7.26 -16.58 2.62
C ILE A 16 -5.95 -15.78 2.72
N ASN A 17 -4.91 -16.21 2.03
CA ASN A 17 -3.62 -15.51 2.04
C ASN A 17 -3.62 -14.30 1.10
N THR A 18 -4.54 -14.26 0.11
CA THR A 18 -4.63 -13.19 -0.89
C THR A 18 -6.09 -12.87 -1.21
N LEU A 19 -6.44 -11.60 -1.08
CA LEU A 19 -7.74 -11.07 -1.46
C LEU A 19 -7.55 -10.26 -2.75
N THR A 20 -8.28 -10.65 -3.77
CA THR A 20 -8.35 -9.91 -5.04
C THR A 20 -9.75 -9.32 -5.18
N LEU A 21 -9.83 -8.00 -5.28
CA LEU A 21 -11.07 -7.26 -5.54
C LEU A 21 -11.00 -6.65 -6.94
N LEU A 22 -12.01 -6.90 -7.77
CA LEU A 22 -12.14 -6.38 -9.13
C LEU A 22 -13.39 -5.50 -9.19
N ASP A 23 -13.25 -4.24 -9.60
CA ASP A 23 -14.35 -3.30 -9.87
C ASP A 23 -15.46 -3.33 -8.81
N THR A 24 -15.08 -3.36 -7.53
CA THR A 24 -16.05 -3.42 -6.43
C THR A 24 -16.59 -2.04 -6.14
N ASP A 25 -17.76 -1.75 -6.70
CA ASP A 25 -18.67 -0.74 -6.16
C ASP A 25 -19.23 -1.27 -4.83
N PHE A 26 -18.69 -0.77 -3.72
CA PHE A 26 -19.21 -1.08 -2.37
C PHE A 26 -20.55 -0.37 -2.07
N SER A 27 -21.13 0.32 -3.06
CA SER A 27 -22.30 1.18 -2.94
C SER A 27 -23.63 0.41 -2.90
N ASP A 28 -23.67 -0.87 -3.31
CA ASP A 28 -24.93 -1.53 -3.67
C ASP A 28 -25.29 -2.79 -2.85
N SER A 29 -24.82 -2.86 -1.60
CA SER A 29 -25.40 -3.82 -0.66
C SER A 29 -25.99 -3.09 0.54
N GLU A 30 -27.23 -3.43 0.92
CA GLU A 30 -27.88 -3.07 2.19
C GLU A 30 -27.15 -3.61 3.44
N SER A 31 -25.84 -3.84 3.32
CA SER A 31 -24.89 -4.15 4.38
C SER A 31 -24.09 -2.86 4.64
N SER A 32 -24.37 -2.22 5.77
CA SER A 32 -23.86 -0.94 6.24
C SER A 32 -22.34 -0.86 6.51
N ASN A 33 -21.49 -1.60 5.79
CA ASN A 33 -20.05 -1.59 6.00
C ASN A 33 -19.36 -0.97 4.79
N SER A 34 -18.66 0.14 5.02
CA SER A 34 -17.86 0.82 4.01
C SER A 34 -16.71 -0.08 3.50
N PRO A 35 -16.15 0.17 2.30
CA PRO A 35 -14.93 -0.49 1.83
C PRO A 35 -13.80 -0.50 2.89
N LEU A 36 -13.71 0.60 3.65
CA LEU A 36 -12.77 0.76 4.75
C LEU A 36 -13.02 -0.20 5.90
N ASP A 37 -14.27 -0.36 6.33
CA ASP A 37 -14.61 -1.30 7.41
C ASP A 37 -14.22 -2.73 7.04
N PHE A 38 -14.34 -3.09 5.76
CA PHE A 38 -13.87 -4.39 5.28
C PHE A 38 -12.34 -4.52 5.34
N LEU A 39 -11.60 -3.51 4.86
CA LEU A 39 -10.14 -3.49 4.92
C LEU A 39 -9.59 -3.52 6.36
N PHE A 40 -10.29 -2.91 7.31
CA PHE A 40 -9.88 -2.90 8.72
C PHE A 40 -10.09 -4.23 9.43
N ASN A 41 -11.10 -5.00 9.04
CA ASN A 41 -11.49 -6.21 9.73
C ASN A 41 -10.91 -7.50 9.14
N ILE A 42 -10.21 -7.41 8.01
CA ILE A 42 -9.57 -8.58 7.39
C ILE A 42 -8.17 -8.81 7.98
N ASN A 43 -7.82 -10.07 8.21
CA ASN A 43 -6.46 -10.46 8.60
C ASN A 43 -5.85 -11.29 7.48
N ILE A 44 -5.16 -10.62 6.55
CA ILE A 44 -4.66 -11.20 5.31
C ILE A 44 -3.21 -10.80 5.05
N GLU A 45 -2.49 -11.62 4.27
CA GLU A 45 -1.12 -11.32 3.89
C GLU A 45 -1.05 -10.39 2.67
N ARG A 46 -1.98 -10.51 1.72
CA ARG A 46 -1.99 -9.68 0.49
C ARG A 46 -3.36 -9.16 0.10
N ILE A 47 -3.38 -7.89 -0.33
CA ILE A 47 -4.56 -7.24 -0.92
C ILE A 47 -4.17 -6.76 -2.31
N ILE A 48 -4.95 -7.11 -3.33
CA ILE A 48 -4.85 -6.56 -4.68
C ILE A 48 -6.23 -6.04 -5.06
N SER A 49 -6.34 -4.75 -5.34
CA SER A 49 -7.60 -4.14 -5.76
C SER A 49 -7.41 -3.33 -7.03
N HIS A 50 -8.30 -3.58 -8.00
CA HIS A 50 -8.40 -2.80 -9.22
C HIS A 50 -9.55 -1.82 -9.12
N ASN A 51 -9.24 -0.55 -9.34
CA ASN A 51 -10.09 0.62 -9.22
C ASN A 51 -11.00 0.63 -7.98
N PRO A 52 -10.44 0.47 -6.76
CA PRO A 52 -11.27 0.56 -5.57
C PRO A 52 -11.83 1.97 -5.44
N ASN A 53 -13.08 2.07 -5.00
CA ASN A 53 -13.70 3.35 -4.65
C ASN A 53 -13.12 3.87 -3.31
N LEU A 54 -11.86 4.28 -3.35
CA LEU A 54 -11.11 4.86 -2.23
C LEU A 54 -10.58 6.24 -2.63
N SER A 55 -10.81 7.21 -1.77
CA SER A 55 -10.18 8.52 -1.83
C SER A 55 -8.74 8.48 -1.28
N ALA A 56 -7.99 9.58 -1.47
CA ALA A 56 -6.70 9.73 -0.82
C ALA A 56 -6.82 9.70 0.72
N GLU A 57 -7.91 10.26 1.25
CA GLU A 57 -8.22 10.26 2.69
C GLU A 57 -8.50 8.84 3.22
N ASP A 58 -9.18 8.00 2.44
CA ASP A 58 -9.43 6.61 2.83
C ASP A 58 -8.12 5.81 2.89
N LEU A 59 -7.24 5.99 1.90
CA LEU A 59 -5.90 5.39 1.92
C LEU A 59 -5.07 5.89 3.11
N ASN A 60 -5.16 7.18 3.44
CA ASN A 60 -4.51 7.74 4.62
C ASN A 60 -5.02 7.09 5.91
N LEU A 61 -6.34 6.97 6.07
CA LEU A 61 -6.94 6.32 7.22
C LEU A 61 -6.51 4.85 7.32
N PHE A 62 -6.40 4.17 6.18
CA PHE A 62 -5.85 2.82 6.10
C PHE A 62 -4.42 2.73 6.64
N LEU A 63 -3.52 3.59 6.16
CA LEU A 63 -2.12 3.60 6.57
C LEU A 63 -1.93 3.98 8.04
N ARG A 64 -2.68 4.98 8.53
CA ARG A 64 -2.63 5.37 9.95
C ARG A 64 -3.15 4.27 10.87
N SER A 65 -4.23 3.59 10.48
CA SER A 65 -4.75 2.44 11.23
C SER A 65 -3.74 1.29 11.31
N TRP A 66 -3.01 1.03 10.21
CA TRP A 66 -1.91 0.07 10.22
C TRP A 66 -0.73 0.55 11.09
N GLN A 67 -0.36 1.83 11.00
CA GLN A 67 0.72 2.47 11.77
C GLN A 67 0.48 2.43 13.30
N GLU A 68 -0.79 2.50 13.70
CA GLU A 68 -1.21 2.35 15.10
C GLU A 68 -1.29 0.88 15.55
N GLY A 69 -1.12 -0.08 14.65
CA GLY A 69 -1.22 -1.52 14.92
C GLY A 69 -2.65 -2.00 15.16
N LYS A 70 -3.66 -1.23 14.75
CA LYS A 70 -5.08 -1.58 14.96
C LYS A 70 -5.58 -2.65 14.00
N THR A 71 -5.01 -2.74 12.81
CA THR A 71 -5.50 -3.61 11.73
C THR A 71 -4.36 -4.30 10.99
N ASN A 72 -4.68 -5.34 10.21
CA ASN A 72 -3.77 -5.90 9.21
C ASN A 72 -2.38 -6.33 9.72
N LEU A 73 -2.33 -6.94 10.92
CA LEU A 73 -1.06 -7.32 11.56
C LEU A 73 -0.21 -8.31 10.75
N ASN A 74 -0.84 -9.15 9.92
CA ASN A 74 -0.16 -10.14 9.08
C ASN A 74 0.08 -9.66 7.64
N LEU A 75 -0.29 -8.42 7.31
CA LEU A 75 -0.17 -7.88 5.98
C LEU A 75 1.29 -7.82 5.56
N LYS A 76 1.56 -8.25 4.33
CA LYS A 76 2.88 -8.30 3.68
C LYS A 76 2.88 -7.44 2.43
N GLN A 77 1.77 -7.37 1.70
CA GLN A 77 1.67 -6.56 0.49
C GLN A 77 0.26 -5.98 0.29
N VAL A 78 0.20 -4.75 -0.20
CA VAL A 78 -1.01 -4.15 -0.78
C VAL A 78 -0.68 -3.64 -2.17
N LYS A 79 -1.58 -3.86 -3.11
CA LYS A 79 -1.54 -3.27 -4.45
C LYS A 79 -2.90 -2.65 -4.75
N PHE A 80 -2.95 -1.32 -4.82
CA PHE A 80 -4.11 -0.58 -5.29
C PHE A 80 -3.80 0.03 -6.64
N ILE A 81 -4.68 -0.19 -7.62
CA ILE A 81 -4.58 0.38 -8.97
C ILE A 81 -5.82 1.23 -9.17
N PHE A 82 -5.67 2.48 -9.59
CA PHE A 82 -6.74 3.44 -9.82
C PHE A 82 -6.77 3.90 -11.27
N TRP A 83 -7.93 4.30 -11.77
CA TRP A 83 -8.03 4.98 -13.07
C TRP A 83 -7.52 6.42 -13.00
N GLU A 84 -7.82 7.10 -11.89
CA GLU A 84 -7.37 8.46 -11.62
C GLU A 84 -6.32 8.46 -10.50
N GLY A 85 -5.26 9.24 -10.69
CA GLY A 85 -4.17 9.33 -9.73
C GLY A 85 -4.62 9.89 -8.39
N LYS A 86 -4.07 9.36 -7.29
CA LYS A 86 -4.25 9.88 -5.93
C LYS A 86 -3.02 10.66 -5.53
N ASP A 87 -3.21 11.79 -4.84
CA ASP A 87 -2.10 12.59 -4.36
C ASP A 87 -1.36 11.84 -3.25
N VAL A 88 -0.12 11.43 -3.52
CA VAL A 88 0.76 10.71 -2.62
C VAL A 88 0.96 11.48 -1.32
N LYS A 89 1.02 12.82 -1.37
CA LYS A 89 1.21 13.65 -0.17
C LYS A 89 -0.01 13.62 0.74
N GLU A 90 -1.21 13.66 0.18
CA GLU A 90 -2.45 13.54 0.97
C GLU A 90 -2.62 12.11 1.50
N VAL A 91 -2.29 11.07 0.71
CA VAL A 91 -2.29 9.68 1.18
C VAL A 91 -1.35 9.50 2.38
N LEU A 92 -0.20 10.17 2.39
CA LEU A 92 0.84 10.03 3.41
C LEU A 92 0.80 11.06 4.53
N LYS A 93 -0.19 11.95 4.50
CA LYS A 93 -0.33 13.01 5.47
C LYS A 93 -0.31 12.48 6.90
N ASP A 94 0.52 13.08 7.74
CA ASP A 94 0.73 12.70 9.14
C ASP A 94 1.19 11.24 9.36
N CYS A 95 1.61 10.51 8.32
CA CYS A 95 2.16 9.17 8.46
C CYS A 95 3.68 9.17 8.75
N GLY A 96 4.34 10.33 8.62
CA GLY A 96 5.80 10.44 8.77
C GLY A 96 6.55 9.72 7.65
N GLY A 97 6.07 9.84 6.41
CA GLY A 97 6.72 9.26 5.24
C GLY A 97 8.10 9.87 4.96
N GLU A 98 9.10 9.03 4.70
CA GLU A 98 10.45 9.45 4.32
C GLU A 98 10.76 8.93 2.91
N LEU A 99 10.99 9.82 1.94
CA LEU A 99 11.40 9.45 0.60
C LEU A 99 12.89 9.08 0.58
N MET A 100 13.20 7.86 0.16
CA MET A 100 14.53 7.28 0.27
C MET A 100 15.24 7.19 -1.08
N ASP A 101 16.54 7.48 -1.09
CA ASP A 101 17.37 7.38 -2.30
C ASP A 101 17.63 5.90 -2.68
N PRO A 102 17.31 5.47 -3.91
CA PRO A 102 17.53 4.08 -4.36
C PRO A 102 19.00 3.67 -4.46
N ARG A 103 19.93 4.64 -4.48
CA ARG A 103 21.38 4.40 -4.46
C ARG A 103 21.87 3.98 -3.08
N GLU A 104 21.22 4.47 -2.04
CA GLU A 104 21.65 4.31 -0.65
C GLU A 104 20.80 3.29 0.11
N THR A 105 19.53 3.16 -0.27
CA THR A 105 18.54 2.35 0.45
C THR A 105 18.15 1.14 -0.36
N LYS A 106 18.31 -0.04 0.24
CA LYS A 106 17.87 -1.33 -0.32
C LYS A 106 17.21 -2.18 0.77
N ILE A 107 16.10 -2.81 0.41
CA ILE A 107 15.31 -3.64 1.30
C ILE A 107 15.07 -4.97 0.62
N LYS A 108 15.36 -6.04 1.36
CA LYS A 108 15.11 -7.41 0.92
C LYS A 108 13.72 -7.83 1.36
N PHE A 109 12.89 -8.19 0.40
CA PHE A 109 11.59 -8.79 0.65
C PHE A 109 11.64 -10.27 0.24
N ARG A 110 11.35 -11.15 1.20
CA ARG A 110 11.36 -12.59 0.97
C ARG A 110 9.95 -13.13 0.90
N GLU A 111 9.51 -13.45 -0.31
CA GLU A 111 8.29 -14.23 -0.53
C GLU A 111 8.64 -15.66 -0.98
N ARG A 112 8.50 -15.95 -2.29
CA ARG A 112 8.95 -17.19 -2.91
C ARG A 112 10.43 -17.13 -3.32
N TYR A 113 10.87 -15.95 -3.72
CA TYR A 113 12.24 -15.63 -4.07
C TYR A 113 12.68 -14.38 -3.31
N ASP A 114 13.98 -14.14 -3.31
CA ASP A 114 14.54 -12.91 -2.78
C ASP A 114 14.33 -11.79 -3.81
N ILE A 115 13.54 -10.79 -3.44
CA ILE A 115 13.30 -9.58 -4.24
C ILE A 115 13.90 -8.40 -3.48
N TRP A 116 14.55 -7.51 -4.19
CA TRP A 116 15.08 -6.27 -3.64
C TRP A 116 14.26 -5.09 -4.12
N TYR A 117 13.92 -4.20 -3.19
CA TYR A 117 13.34 -2.89 -3.46
C TYR A 117 14.37 -1.83 -3.07
N ARG A 118 14.48 -0.79 -3.88
CA ARG A 118 15.43 0.31 -3.66
C ARG A 118 14.68 1.63 -3.57
N GLY A 119 15.05 2.45 -2.58
CA GLY A 119 14.40 3.73 -2.34
C GLY A 119 12.96 3.57 -1.86
N GLY A 120 12.03 4.28 -2.50
CA GLY A 120 10.61 4.30 -2.14
C GLY A 120 10.31 5.23 -0.96
N ILE A 121 9.06 5.23 -0.50
CA ILE A 121 8.64 6.01 0.66
C ILE A 121 8.47 5.09 1.86
N HIS A 122 9.23 5.36 2.91
CA HIS A 122 9.24 4.58 4.14
C HIS A 122 8.26 5.15 5.16
N ILE A 123 7.46 4.27 5.77
CA ILE A 123 6.58 4.58 6.90
C ILE A 123 6.85 3.58 8.01
N ARG A 124 6.92 4.04 9.26
CA ARG A 124 7.12 3.16 10.42
C ARG A 124 5.87 3.03 11.25
N ARG A 125 5.53 1.80 11.59
CA ARG A 125 4.55 1.47 12.64
C ARG A 125 5.10 1.82 14.01
N ASN A 126 4.21 2.02 14.98
CA ASN A 126 4.58 2.37 16.37
C ASN A 126 5.48 1.33 17.06
N ASP A 127 5.47 0.08 16.62
CA ASP A 127 6.35 -0.98 17.12
C ASP A 127 7.66 -1.15 16.32
N GLY A 128 7.92 -0.24 15.38
CA GLY A 128 9.13 -0.22 14.56
C GLY A 128 9.03 -0.97 13.23
N ARG A 129 7.92 -1.68 12.97
CA ARG A 129 7.67 -2.38 11.71
C ARG A 129 7.69 -1.40 10.52
N LEU A 130 8.27 -1.81 9.39
CA LEU A 130 8.47 -0.93 8.23
C LEU A 130 7.45 -1.22 7.13
N ALA A 131 6.88 -0.16 6.55
CA ALA A 131 6.18 -0.22 5.28
C ALA A 131 6.95 0.59 4.23
N VAL A 132 7.03 0.05 3.01
CA VAL A 132 7.71 0.68 1.87
C VAL A 132 6.70 0.83 0.74
N ILE A 133 6.43 2.07 0.34
CA ILE A 133 5.69 2.35 -0.89
C ILE A 133 6.69 2.40 -2.04
N ASP A 134 6.54 1.50 -3.01
CA ASP A 134 7.37 1.46 -4.20
C ASP A 134 7.01 2.63 -5.12
N THR A 135 8.02 3.44 -5.43
CA THR A 135 7.93 4.56 -6.38
C THR A 135 8.59 4.25 -7.71
N SER A 136 9.41 3.19 -7.78
CA SER A 136 10.14 2.79 -8.98
C SER A 136 9.32 1.91 -9.91
N GLY A 137 8.39 1.13 -9.36
CA GLY A 137 7.64 0.11 -10.09
C GLY A 137 8.52 -1.08 -10.51
N HIS A 138 9.71 -1.23 -9.94
CA HIS A 138 10.71 -2.20 -10.37
C HIS A 138 11.13 -3.15 -9.25
N GLU A 139 11.16 -4.44 -9.59
CA GLU A 139 11.65 -5.51 -8.71
C GLU A 139 13.07 -5.92 -9.12
N TYR A 140 14.02 -5.80 -8.21
CA TYR A 140 15.40 -6.17 -8.45
C TYR A 140 15.66 -7.61 -8.03
N TRP A 141 16.23 -8.41 -8.93
CA TRP A 141 16.52 -9.82 -8.67
C TRP A 141 17.92 -10.04 -8.09
N LYS A 142 18.80 -9.04 -8.21
CA LYS A 142 20.15 -9.05 -7.63
C LYS A 142 20.34 -7.86 -6.69
N GLU A 143 21.05 -8.10 -5.60
CA GLU A 143 21.27 -7.11 -4.57
C GLU A 143 21.98 -5.86 -5.09
N ASP A 144 22.98 -6.02 -5.96
CA ASP A 144 23.83 -4.91 -6.45
C ASP A 144 23.34 -4.29 -7.77
N GLU A 145 22.16 -4.69 -8.23
CA GLU A 145 21.55 -4.14 -9.43
C GLU A 145 20.99 -2.74 -9.15
N ILE A 146 21.42 -1.77 -9.94
CA ILE A 146 20.93 -0.40 -9.89
C ILE A 146 20.86 0.17 -11.30
N TYR A 147 19.77 0.87 -11.58
CA TYR A 147 19.53 1.52 -12.85
C TYR A 147 19.61 3.03 -12.65
N GLU A 148 20.39 3.70 -13.49
CA GLU A 148 20.57 5.15 -13.45
C GLU A 148 19.24 5.89 -13.61
N GLU A 149 18.32 5.34 -14.40
CA GLU A 149 16.97 5.86 -14.60
C GLU A 149 16.17 5.96 -13.29
N HIS A 150 16.36 5.04 -12.34
CA HIS A 150 15.68 5.11 -11.04
C HIS A 150 16.29 6.18 -10.12
N ALA A 151 17.60 6.44 -10.25
CA ALA A 151 18.23 7.55 -9.54
C ALA A 151 17.77 8.91 -10.08
N LEU A 152 17.63 9.04 -11.41
CA LEU A 152 17.09 10.24 -12.04
C LEU A 152 15.62 10.47 -11.65
N LYS A 153 14.80 9.43 -11.71
CA LYS A 153 13.40 9.50 -11.25
C LYS A 153 13.31 9.90 -9.78
N TYR A 154 14.16 9.36 -8.91
CA TYR A 154 14.21 9.78 -7.51
C TYR A 154 14.48 11.28 -7.35
N LEU A 155 15.40 11.86 -8.14
CA LEU A 155 15.69 13.29 -8.07
C LEU A 155 14.47 14.14 -8.46
N GLU A 156 13.75 13.75 -9.50
CA GLU A 156 12.49 14.40 -9.92
C GLU A 156 11.42 14.28 -8.81
N ASP A 157 11.20 13.06 -8.32
CA ASP A 157 10.24 12.79 -7.24
C ASP A 157 10.62 13.55 -5.96
N HIS A 158 11.92 13.71 -5.67
CA HIS A 158 12.43 14.43 -4.50
C HIS A 158 12.20 15.94 -4.60
N GLU A 159 12.33 16.53 -5.78
CA GLU A 159 11.94 17.94 -5.99
C GLU A 159 10.43 18.14 -5.78
N ILE A 160 9.60 17.24 -6.32
CA ILE A 160 8.15 17.29 -6.11
C ILE A 160 7.83 17.10 -4.62
N TRP A 161 8.42 16.11 -3.96
CA TRP A 161 8.19 15.77 -2.55
C TRP A 161 8.44 16.97 -1.62
N ASN A 162 9.52 17.72 -1.85
CA ASN A 162 9.89 18.87 -1.04
C ASN A 162 9.21 20.20 -1.46
N SER A 163 8.49 20.22 -2.58
CA SER A 163 7.72 21.39 -3.00
C SER A 163 6.42 21.51 -2.22
N GLU A 164 6.09 22.70 -1.69
CA GLU A 164 4.81 22.93 -1.01
C GLU A 164 3.61 22.92 -1.95
N ASN A 165 3.80 23.30 -3.23
CA ASN A 165 2.71 23.59 -4.16
C ASN A 165 2.58 22.59 -5.32
N SER A 166 3.45 21.58 -5.36
CA SER A 166 3.43 20.56 -6.43
C SER A 166 2.74 19.30 -5.92
N PRO A 167 1.55 18.93 -6.44
CA PRO A 167 0.93 17.66 -6.12
C PRO A 167 1.71 16.51 -6.77
N TRP A 168 1.67 15.33 -6.15
CA TRP A 168 2.25 14.11 -6.73
C TRP A 168 1.17 13.06 -6.91
N TYR A 169 0.66 12.91 -8.13
CA TYR A 169 -0.38 11.94 -8.42
C TYR A 169 0.18 10.60 -8.87
N GLU A 170 -0.23 9.52 -8.19
CA GLU A 170 0.08 8.14 -8.58
C GLU A 170 -1.20 7.33 -8.83
N THR A 171 -1.19 6.53 -9.89
CA THR A 171 -2.31 5.63 -10.22
C THR A 171 -2.13 4.25 -9.60
N MET A 172 -0.95 3.95 -9.05
CA MET A 172 -0.65 2.65 -8.46
C MET A 172 0.09 2.82 -7.14
N PHE A 173 -0.44 2.20 -6.09
CA PHE A 173 0.20 2.12 -4.79
C PHE A 173 0.57 0.65 -4.52
N VAL A 174 1.86 0.33 -4.59
CA VAL A 174 2.39 -0.96 -4.19
C VAL A 174 3.12 -0.77 -2.86
N ILE A 175 2.61 -1.41 -1.81
CA ILE A 175 3.09 -1.22 -0.44
C ILE A 175 3.54 -2.57 0.12
N HIS A 176 4.79 -2.63 0.56
CA HIS A 176 5.41 -3.81 1.17
C HIS A 176 5.55 -3.61 2.66
N PHE A 177 5.11 -4.59 3.46
CA PHE A 177 5.12 -4.54 4.91
C PHE A 177 6.10 -5.58 5.47
N LEU A 178 7.16 -5.09 6.13
CA LEU A 178 8.26 -5.88 6.70
C LEU A 178 8.09 -6.01 8.21
#